data_AF-A0A2E2BVX2-F1
#
_entry.id   AF-A0A2E2BVX2-F1
#
_cell.length_a   1.000
_cell.length_b   1.000
_cell.length_c   1.000
_cell.angle_alpha   90.00
_cell.angle_beta   90.00
_cell.angle_gamma   90.00
#
_symmetry.space_group_name_H-M   'P 1'
#
loop_
_entity.id
_entity.type
_entity.pdbx_description
1 polymer ?
#
loop_
_entity_poly.entity_id
_entity_poly.type
_entity_poly.pdbx_seq_one_letter_code
_entity_poly.pdbx_strand_id
1 'polypeptide(L)'
;MLLFTTGCEDDDHDHDHDEDHTDADGFILEDESGSEVYREFEGAMTGSVTLAVGDTLELSVHFLDHEGNEIEHSEEEEGEEHEDGLEVSGNDASVAIVEVEGHEEEEDHDEEHHGSALHVIGVSAGSTSFTLQLMHDGHADYTSTNNVPVTVN
;
A
#
# COMPACT_ATOMS: atom_id res chain seq x y z
N MET A 1 -47.08 36.19 7.02
CA MET A 1 -47.01 37.28 6.02
C MET A 1 -46.09 38.35 6.60
N LEU A 2 -44.83 38.53 6.21
CA LEU A 2 -44.05 38.01 5.09
C LEU A 2 -42.67 37.54 5.60
N LEU A 3 -42.25 36.38 5.13
CA LEU A 3 -40.85 36.01 5.00
C LEU A 3 -40.36 36.67 3.71
N PHE A 4 -39.26 37.41 3.78
CA PHE A 4 -38.52 37.83 2.59
C PHE A 4 -37.16 37.16 2.61
N THR A 5 -37.03 36.21 1.69
CA THR A 5 -35.82 35.54 1.22
C THR A 5 -35.03 36.51 0.34
N THR A 6 -33.76 36.75 0.69
CA THR A 6 -32.71 37.31 -0.18
C THR A 6 -31.39 36.81 0.39
N GLY A 7 -30.47 36.17 -0.32
CA GLY A 7 -30.37 35.68 -1.68
C GLY A 7 -29.08 34.84 -1.74
N CYS A 8 -29.09 33.78 -2.55
CA CYS A 8 -27.88 33.07 -2.92
C CYS A 8 -27.05 33.97 -3.85
N GLU A 9 -25.74 33.99 -3.65
CA GLU A 9 -24.74 34.43 -4.62
C GLU A 9 -23.60 33.40 -4.49
N ASP A 10 -23.69 32.32 -5.28
CA ASP A 10 -22.92 32.11 -6.53
C ASP A 10 -21.50 31.63 -6.13
N ASP A 11 -21.36 30.39 -5.67
CA ASP A 11 -21.23 29.14 -6.46
C ASP A 11 -20.02 29.17 -7.41
N ASP A 12 -19.06 28.32 -7.03
CA ASP A 12 -18.19 27.53 -7.90
C ASP A 12 -17.04 28.22 -8.62
N HIS A 13 -15.89 28.26 -7.93
CA HIS A 13 -14.63 27.78 -8.50
C HIS A 13 -13.69 27.39 -7.35
N ASP A 14 -14.16 26.55 -6.43
CA ASP A 14 -13.20 25.68 -5.74
C ASP A 14 -12.68 24.76 -6.85
N HIS A 15 -11.40 24.94 -7.16
CA HIS A 15 -10.63 23.95 -7.88
C HIS A 15 -10.51 22.79 -6.90
N ASP A 16 -11.57 21.97 -6.78
CA ASP A 16 -11.42 20.61 -6.34
C ASP A 16 -10.55 19.97 -7.44
N HIS A 17 -9.23 20.09 -7.27
CA HIS A 17 -8.37 19.00 -7.64
C HIS A 17 -8.94 17.85 -6.83
N ASP A 18 -9.73 17.00 -7.50
CA ASP A 18 -9.81 15.61 -7.11
C ASP A 18 -8.33 15.16 -7.05
N GLU A 19 -7.70 15.34 -5.88
CA GLU A 19 -6.43 14.72 -5.56
C GLU A 19 -6.69 13.23 -5.83
N ASP A 20 -6.02 12.69 -6.84
CA ASP A 20 -6.23 11.34 -7.37
C ASP A 20 -5.88 10.33 -6.27
N HIS A 21 -6.79 10.11 -5.32
CA HIS A 21 -6.61 9.12 -4.26
C HIS A 21 -6.79 7.72 -4.84
N THR A 22 -5.93 6.81 -4.41
CA THR A 22 -6.13 5.39 -4.71
C THR A 22 -7.19 4.80 -3.79
N ASP A 23 -8.42 4.67 -4.28
CA ASP A 23 -9.55 4.05 -3.59
C ASP A 23 -9.40 2.51 -3.52
N ALA A 24 -8.54 2.03 -2.61
CA ALA A 24 -8.31 0.61 -2.37
C ALA A 24 -9.23 0.02 -1.27
N ASP A 25 -9.80 -1.16 -1.53
CA ASP A 25 -10.61 -1.95 -0.58
C ASP A 25 -9.88 -3.20 -0.05
N GLY A 26 -8.63 -3.38 -0.47
CA GLY A 26 -7.79 -4.51 -0.08
C GLY A 26 -6.41 -4.50 -0.72
N PHE A 27 -5.62 -5.52 -0.44
CA PHE A 27 -4.34 -5.76 -1.10
C PHE A 27 -3.95 -7.24 -1.08
N ILE A 28 -3.06 -7.61 -1.98
CA ILE A 28 -2.40 -8.91 -2.08
C ILE A 28 -0.90 -8.72 -1.86
N LEU A 29 -0.29 -9.68 -1.16
CA LEU A 29 1.16 -9.88 -1.17
C LEU A 29 1.46 -11.11 -2.01
N GLU A 30 2.30 -10.93 -3.02
CA GLU A 30 2.73 -11.97 -3.95
C GLU A 30 4.25 -12.21 -3.80
N ASP A 31 4.69 -13.47 -3.83
CA ASP A 31 6.11 -13.80 -3.82
C ASP A 31 6.76 -13.74 -5.22
N GLU A 32 8.10 -13.84 -5.29
CA GLU A 32 8.86 -13.85 -6.54
C GLU A 32 8.43 -14.93 -7.57
N SER A 33 7.68 -15.95 -7.14
CA SER A 33 7.16 -17.00 -8.02
C SER A 33 5.78 -16.68 -8.60
N GLY A 34 5.20 -15.53 -8.27
CA GLY A 34 3.85 -15.15 -8.64
C GLY A 34 2.78 -15.84 -7.79
N SER A 35 3.12 -16.24 -6.55
CA SER A 35 2.17 -16.89 -5.65
C SER A 35 1.67 -15.93 -4.59
N GLU A 36 0.35 -15.76 -4.51
CA GLU A 36 -0.31 -15.05 -3.40
C GLU A 36 0.01 -15.74 -2.06
N VAL A 37 0.67 -15.01 -1.16
CA VAL A 37 0.99 -15.48 0.20
C VAL A 37 0.06 -14.88 1.25
N TYR A 38 -0.52 -13.72 0.96
CA TYR A 38 -1.48 -13.03 1.79
C TYR A 38 -2.46 -12.23 0.94
N ARG A 39 -3.71 -12.17 1.38
CA ARG A 39 -4.74 -11.32 0.80
C ARG A 39 -5.60 -10.73 1.89
N GLU A 40 -5.87 -9.44 1.78
CA GLU A 40 -6.90 -8.74 2.53
C GLU A 40 -7.91 -8.11 1.57
N PHE A 41 -9.20 -8.23 1.90
CA PHE A 41 -10.26 -7.57 1.15
C PHE A 41 -11.50 -7.35 2.02
N GLU A 42 -12.02 -6.11 2.08
CA GLU A 42 -13.20 -5.72 2.85
C GLU A 42 -13.20 -6.23 4.32
N GLY A 43 -12.04 -6.17 4.98
CA GLY A 43 -11.87 -6.60 6.36
C GLY A 43 -11.64 -8.11 6.57
N ALA A 44 -11.74 -8.92 5.52
CA ALA A 44 -11.41 -10.35 5.58
C ALA A 44 -9.96 -10.58 5.13
N MET A 45 -9.24 -11.48 5.82
CA MET A 45 -7.87 -11.84 5.44
C MET A 45 -7.68 -13.35 5.25
N THR A 46 -6.79 -13.72 4.35
CA THR A 46 -6.29 -15.08 4.12
C THR A 46 -4.78 -15.10 3.98
N GLY A 47 -4.15 -16.21 4.37
CA GLY A 47 -2.69 -16.37 4.25
C GLY A 47 -1.90 -15.75 5.40
N SER A 48 -0.57 -15.79 5.24
CA SER A 48 0.41 -15.26 6.19
C SER A 48 1.81 -15.34 5.59
N VAL A 49 2.67 -14.39 5.94
CA VAL A 49 4.09 -14.43 5.54
C VAL A 49 4.85 -15.43 6.40
N THR A 50 5.59 -16.33 5.77
CA THR A 50 6.42 -17.33 6.47
C THR A 50 7.79 -17.44 5.84
N LEU A 51 8.84 -17.35 6.65
CA LEU A 51 10.24 -17.42 6.24
C LEU A 51 11.11 -18.10 7.32
N ALA A 52 12.35 -18.48 6.99
CA ALA A 52 13.28 -19.01 7.98
C ALA A 52 14.13 -17.91 8.63
N VAL A 53 14.74 -18.21 9.78
CA VAL A 53 15.72 -17.30 10.39
C VAL A 53 16.91 -17.07 9.46
N GLY A 54 17.18 -15.80 9.15
CA GLY A 54 18.27 -15.35 8.28
C GLY A 54 17.89 -15.22 6.81
N ASP A 55 16.69 -15.66 6.42
CA ASP A 55 16.18 -15.49 5.06
C ASP A 55 15.59 -14.09 4.86
N THR A 56 15.53 -13.67 3.59
CA THR A 56 14.84 -12.45 3.14
C THR A 56 13.83 -12.88 2.08
N LEU A 57 12.59 -12.42 2.22
CA LEU A 57 11.53 -12.64 1.25
C LEU A 57 11.18 -11.30 0.61
N GLU A 58 11.23 -11.25 -0.71
CA GLU A 58 10.73 -10.15 -1.52
C GLU A 58 9.26 -10.40 -1.86
N LEU A 59 8.43 -9.38 -1.64
CA LEU A 59 6.99 -9.44 -1.85
C LEU A 59 6.52 -8.22 -2.65
N SER A 60 5.77 -8.46 -3.72
CA SER A 60 5.07 -7.41 -4.46
C SER A 60 3.74 -7.09 -3.77
N VAL A 61 3.37 -5.81 -3.73
CA VAL A 61 2.08 -5.33 -3.19
C VAL A 61 1.15 -4.97 -4.33
N HIS A 62 -0.03 -5.57 -4.34
CA HIS A 62 -1.07 -5.30 -5.34
C HIS A 62 -2.33 -4.81 -4.64
N PHE A 63 -2.70 -3.53 -4.79
CA PHE A 63 -3.93 -2.99 -4.22
C PHE A 63 -5.17 -3.43 -5.01
N LEU A 64 -6.29 -3.55 -4.32
CA LEU A 64 -7.54 -4.06 -4.89
C LEU A 64 -8.62 -2.99 -4.93
N ASP A 65 -9.32 -2.88 -6.05
CA ASP A 65 -10.50 -2.04 -6.23
C ASP A 65 -11.72 -2.59 -5.45
N HIS A 66 -12.85 -1.87 -5.50
CA HIS A 66 -14.10 -2.28 -4.87
C HIS A 66 -14.67 -3.63 -5.36
N GLU A 67 -14.30 -4.07 -6.55
CA GLU A 67 -14.70 -5.36 -7.11
C GLU A 67 -13.71 -6.49 -6.74
N GLY A 68 -12.60 -6.15 -6.07
CA GLY A 68 -11.54 -7.05 -5.67
C GLY A 68 -10.56 -7.39 -6.80
N ASN A 69 -10.56 -6.61 -7.88
CA ASN A 69 -9.56 -6.69 -8.94
C ASN A 69 -8.34 -5.84 -8.57
N GLU A 70 -7.18 -6.22 -9.09
CA GLU A 70 -5.97 -5.40 -8.96
C GLU A 70 -6.17 -4.03 -9.63
N ILE A 71 -5.80 -2.97 -8.91
CA ILE A 71 -5.70 -1.62 -9.44
C ILE A 71 -4.41 -1.56 -10.24
N GLU A 72 -4.52 -1.36 -11.56
CA GLU A 72 -3.32 -1.21 -12.39
C GLU A 72 -2.70 0.16 -12.14
N HIS A 73 -1.47 0.15 -11.63
CA HIS A 73 -0.62 1.33 -11.58
C HIS A 73 -0.09 1.58 -13.00
N SER A 74 -0.63 2.58 -13.69
CA SER A 74 -0.19 2.89 -15.05
C SER A 74 1.21 3.49 -15.03
N GLU A 75 2.16 2.78 -15.64
CA GLU A 75 3.56 3.19 -15.84
C GLU A 75 3.73 4.44 -16.74
N GLU A 76 2.63 5.04 -17.25
CA GLU A 76 2.65 6.06 -18.31
C GLU A 76 2.53 7.52 -17.83
N GLU A 77 2.33 7.79 -16.53
CA GLU A 77 2.30 9.16 -15.99
C GLU A 77 3.73 9.67 -15.69
N GLU A 78 4.57 9.69 -16.72
CA GLU A 78 5.95 10.22 -16.74
C GLU A 78 5.98 11.76 -16.62
N GLY A 79 5.38 12.32 -15.57
CA GLY A 79 5.35 13.77 -15.43
C GLY A 79 4.66 14.35 -14.21
N GLU A 80 4.06 13.55 -13.34
CA GLU A 80 3.41 14.06 -12.14
C GLU A 80 3.98 13.34 -10.91
N GLU A 81 4.61 14.11 -10.05
CA GLU A 81 5.36 13.73 -8.85
C GLU A 81 4.40 13.25 -7.73
N HIS A 82 3.45 12.36 -8.03
CA HIS A 82 2.53 11.85 -7.02
C HIS A 82 3.28 10.87 -6.14
N GLU A 83 3.51 11.30 -4.90
CA GLU A 83 4.31 10.65 -3.86
C GLU A 83 3.59 9.40 -3.29
N ASP A 84 3.12 8.50 -4.16
CA ASP A 84 2.52 7.24 -3.75
C ASP A 84 3.59 6.33 -3.16
N GLY A 85 3.61 6.21 -1.83
CA GLY A 85 4.60 5.47 -1.07
C GLY A 85 3.97 4.42 -0.17
N LEU A 86 4.68 3.31 0.06
CA LEU A 86 4.28 2.36 1.11
C LEU A 86 4.88 2.77 2.46
N GLU A 87 4.10 2.61 3.52
CA GLU A 87 4.60 2.67 4.90
C GLU A 87 4.24 1.39 5.65
N VAL A 88 5.22 0.82 6.36
CA VAL A 88 5.04 -0.34 7.22
C VAL A 88 5.31 0.02 8.68
N SER A 89 4.46 -0.48 9.58
CA SER A 89 4.64 -0.28 11.02
C SER A 89 4.15 -1.45 11.87
N GLY A 90 4.48 -1.43 13.17
CA GLY A 90 3.91 -2.34 14.17
C GLY A 90 4.65 -3.67 14.38
N ASN A 91 5.59 -4.04 13.50
CA ASN A 91 6.37 -5.27 13.66
C ASN A 91 7.36 -5.20 14.85
N ASP A 92 7.60 -6.37 15.42
CA ASP A 92 8.69 -6.60 16.36
C ASP A 92 9.96 -6.92 15.55
N ALA A 93 10.81 -5.91 15.37
CA ALA A 93 12.08 -6.01 14.67
C ALA A 93 13.06 -7.03 15.28
N SER A 94 12.82 -7.51 16.50
CA SER A 94 13.61 -8.63 17.05
C SER A 94 13.23 -10.00 16.47
N VAL A 95 12.04 -10.12 15.88
CA VAL A 95 11.54 -11.31 15.20
C VAL A 95 11.72 -11.19 13.69
N ALA A 96 11.19 -10.12 13.09
CA ALA A 96 11.33 -9.85 11.66
C ALA A 96 11.38 -8.35 11.40
N ILE A 97 12.23 -7.94 10.46
CA ILE A 97 12.29 -6.56 9.95
C ILE A 97 11.49 -6.55 8.64
N VAL A 98 10.70 -5.49 8.43
CA VAL A 98 9.95 -5.28 7.19
C VAL A 98 10.38 -3.92 6.65
N GLU A 99 10.94 -3.92 5.44
CA GLU A 99 11.43 -2.73 4.76
C GLU A 99 10.61 -2.54 3.49
N VAL A 100 10.31 -1.28 3.17
CA VAL A 100 9.70 -0.90 1.90
C VAL A 100 10.86 -0.64 0.95
N GLU A 101 10.83 -1.24 -0.23
CA GLU A 101 11.77 -0.89 -1.29
C GLU A 101 11.44 0.51 -1.79
N GLY A 102 12.32 1.46 -1.49
CA GLY A 102 12.15 2.84 -1.94
C GLY A 102 12.56 2.96 -3.40
N HIS A 103 11.74 3.65 -4.20
CA HIS A 103 12.23 4.29 -5.42
C HIS A 103 13.17 5.43 -5.00
N GLU A 104 14.44 5.10 -4.70
CA GLU A 104 15.47 6.11 -4.60
C GLU A 104 15.62 6.72 -5.99
N GLU A 105 15.31 8.02 -6.12
CA GLU A 105 15.52 8.82 -7.33
C GLU A 105 17.02 8.88 -7.70
N GLU A 106 17.55 7.80 -8.23
CA GLU A 106 18.85 7.79 -8.90
C GLU A 106 18.56 7.78 -10.40
N GLU A 107 18.84 8.92 -11.04
CA GLU A 107 18.78 9.14 -12.49
C GLU A 107 19.67 8.14 -13.25
N ASP A 108 19.22 6.91 -13.47
CA ASP A 108 19.77 6.03 -14.49
C ASP A 108 18.69 5.03 -14.95
N HIS A 109 18.12 5.32 -16.12
CA HIS A 109 17.31 4.41 -16.91
C HIS A 109 18.00 3.03 -17.04
N ASP A 110 17.31 1.97 -16.64
CA ASP A 110 17.22 0.65 -17.33
C ASP A 110 16.89 -0.52 -16.37
N GLU A 111 15.89 -0.41 -15.49
CA GLU A 111 15.40 -1.59 -14.74
C GLU A 111 13.88 -1.76 -14.89
N GLU A 112 13.49 -2.68 -15.77
CA GLU A 112 12.12 -3.15 -16.05
C GLU A 112 11.52 -3.96 -14.87
N HIS A 113 11.61 -3.49 -13.63
CA HIS A 113 11.28 -4.34 -12.47
C HIS A 113 10.38 -3.65 -11.42
N HIS A 114 9.07 -3.89 -11.60
CA HIS A 114 7.98 -4.15 -10.63
C HIS A 114 7.54 -3.04 -9.68
N GLY A 115 6.21 -2.94 -9.52
CA GLY A 115 5.56 -2.04 -8.59
C GLY A 115 5.93 -2.29 -7.12
N SER A 116 5.51 -1.36 -6.28
CA SER A 116 5.76 -1.25 -4.84
C SER A 116 6.06 -2.58 -4.13
N ALA A 117 7.32 -2.79 -3.72
CA ALA A 117 7.81 -4.04 -3.14
C ALA A 117 8.18 -3.90 -1.64
N LEU A 118 8.12 -5.03 -0.94
CA LEU A 118 8.50 -5.19 0.47
C LEU A 118 9.58 -6.25 0.62
N HIS A 119 10.59 -5.98 1.47
CA HIS A 119 11.54 -6.99 1.94
C HIS A 119 11.23 -7.37 3.38
N VAL A 120 10.94 -8.65 3.61
CA VAL A 120 10.73 -9.22 4.95
C VAL A 120 11.94 -10.06 5.34
N ILE A 121 12.66 -9.64 6.38
CA ILE A 121 13.91 -10.25 6.84
C ILE A 121 13.67 -10.99 8.16
N GLY A 122 13.91 -12.30 8.18
CA GLY A 122 13.75 -13.14 9.37
C GLY A 122 14.92 -12.97 10.35
N VAL A 123 14.69 -12.38 11.52
CA VAL A 123 15.75 -12.12 12.51
C VAL A 123 15.87 -13.25 13.54
N SER A 124 14.75 -13.69 14.10
CA SER A 124 14.73 -14.79 15.07
C SER A 124 13.41 -15.56 15.04
N ALA A 125 13.47 -16.85 15.40
CA ALA A 125 12.29 -17.71 15.36
C ALA A 125 11.18 -17.21 16.29
N GLY A 126 9.98 -17.05 15.76
CA GLY A 126 8.87 -16.41 16.46
C GLY A 126 7.76 -15.95 15.52
N SER A 127 6.85 -15.16 16.05
CA SER A 127 5.76 -14.56 15.28
C SER A 127 5.68 -13.07 15.58
N THR A 128 5.42 -12.29 14.55
CA THR A 128 5.12 -10.86 14.63
C THR A 128 4.03 -10.53 13.61
N SER A 129 3.66 -9.25 13.50
CA SER A 129 2.78 -8.78 12.45
C SER A 129 3.02 -7.32 12.17
N PHE A 130 2.61 -6.85 10.99
CA PHE A 130 2.74 -5.44 10.61
C PHE A 130 1.44 -4.89 10.03
N THR A 131 1.33 -3.57 10.04
CA THR A 131 0.30 -2.79 9.35
C THR A 131 0.93 -2.21 8.09
N LEU A 132 0.21 -2.26 6.97
CA LEU A 132 0.60 -1.67 5.69
C LEU A 132 -0.27 -0.46 5.40
N GLN A 133 0.32 0.62 4.90
CA GLN A 133 -0.38 1.81 4.44
C GLN A 133 0.10 2.18 3.02
N LEU A 134 -0.83 2.62 2.19
CA LEU A 134 -0.55 3.37 0.97
C LEU A 134 -0.66 4.85 1.32
N MET A 135 0.44 5.56 1.20
CA MET A 135 0.58 6.97 1.52
C MET A 135 0.57 7.79 0.26
N HIS A 136 -0.16 8.90 0.24
CA HIS A 136 -0.18 9.90 -0.82
C HIS A 136 -0.26 11.28 -0.17
N ASP A 137 0.55 12.25 -0.59
CA ASP A 137 0.55 13.64 -0.09
C ASP A 137 0.46 13.76 1.45
N GLY A 138 1.26 12.93 2.13
CA GLY A 138 1.38 12.95 3.59
C GLY A 138 0.20 12.38 4.39
N HIS A 139 -0.75 11.71 3.72
CA HIS A 139 -1.85 10.98 4.36
C HIS A 139 -1.96 9.56 3.78
N ALA A 140 -2.69 8.69 4.47
CA ALA A 140 -2.89 7.32 4.02
C ALA A 140 -4.19 7.22 3.20
N ASP A 141 -4.06 6.94 1.91
CA ASP A 141 -5.18 6.57 1.03
C ASP A 141 -5.74 5.21 1.42
N TYR A 142 -4.87 4.31 1.89
CA TYR A 142 -5.25 3.01 2.42
C TYR A 142 -4.50 2.68 3.71
N THR A 143 -5.21 2.03 4.63
CA THR A 143 -4.61 1.40 5.82
C THR A 143 -5.17 -0.01 5.95
N SER A 144 -4.28 -1.01 6.04
CA SER A 144 -4.68 -2.40 6.25
C SER A 144 -5.57 -2.52 7.49
N THR A 145 -6.73 -3.14 7.32
CA THR A 145 -7.73 -3.35 8.37
C THR A 145 -7.34 -4.47 9.33
N ASN A 146 -6.53 -5.43 8.89
CA ASN A 146 -5.89 -6.44 9.72
C ASN A 146 -4.38 -6.30 9.69
N ASN A 147 -3.71 -6.75 10.76
CA ASN A 147 -2.26 -6.85 10.74
C ASN A 147 -1.84 -8.10 9.95
N VAL A 148 -0.91 -7.93 9.01
CA VAL A 148 -0.32 -9.02 8.22
C VAL A 148 0.50 -9.93 9.15
N PRO A 149 0.13 -11.21 9.32
CA PRO A 149 0.87 -12.12 10.19
C PRO A 149 2.19 -12.55 9.56
N VAL A 150 3.26 -12.55 10.35
CA VAL A 150 4.60 -13.02 9.98
C VAL A 150 5.05 -14.12 10.93
N THR A 151 5.52 -15.26 10.40
CA THR A 151 6.12 -16.34 11.18
C THR A 151 7.53 -16.66 10.68
N VAL A 152 8.50 -16.61 11.59
CA VAL A 152 9.90 -16.95 11.33
C VAL A 152 10.20 -18.30 11.99
N ASN A 153 10.70 -19.26 11.22
CA ASN A 153 11.00 -20.64 11.67
C ASN A 153 12.50 -20.93 11.85
#